data_AF-A0A1F5GX88-F1
#
_entry.id   AF-A0A1F5GX88-F1
#
_cell.length_a   1.000
_cell.length_b   1.000
_cell.length_c   1.000
_cell.angle_alpha   90.00
_cell.angle_beta   90.00
_cell.angle_gamma   90.00
#
_symmetry.space_group_name_H-M   'P 1'
#
loop_
_entity.id
_entity.type
_entity.pdbx_description
1 polymer ?
#
loop_
_entity_poly.entity_id
_entity_poly.type
_entity_poly.pdbx_seq_one_letter_code
_entity_poly.pdbx_strand_id
1 'polypeptide(L)' 'MIKKLLAPVQAWILLQGKCVGCGKKLSLGHKIEREDNSQKVICSCGRTFIFDKRNGKYRRADFSEVKS' A
#
# COMPACT_ATOMS: atom_id res chain seq x y z
N MET A 1 5.44 -23.39 19.14
CA MET A 1 5.85 -23.18 17.73
C MET A 1 4.71 -23.67 16.83
N ILE A 2 4.53 -23.08 15.64
CA ILE A 2 3.32 -23.13 14.78
C ILE A 2 2.23 -22.12 15.20
N LYS A 3 2.60 -20.84 15.40
CA LYS A 3 1.71 -19.76 15.00
C LYS A 3 1.98 -19.52 13.51
N LYS A 4 1.32 -20.32 12.68
CA LYS A 4 1.22 -20.20 11.21
C LYS A 4 1.22 -18.70 10.89
N LEU A 5 2.29 -18.08 10.38
CA LEU A 5 2.87 -18.24 9.05
C LEU A 5 1.83 -18.25 7.90
N LEU A 6 0.59 -17.86 8.20
CA LEU A 6 -0.34 -17.34 7.21
C LEU A 6 -0.21 -15.83 7.36
N ALA A 7 0.61 -15.21 6.52
CA ALA A 7 0.49 -13.76 6.37
C ALA A 7 -1.00 -13.47 6.19
N PRO A 8 -1.58 -12.49 6.93
CA PRO A 8 -2.98 -12.18 6.76
C PRO A 8 -3.20 -11.96 5.27
N VAL A 9 -4.24 -12.56 4.69
CA VAL A 9 -4.50 -12.52 3.24
C VAL A 9 -4.37 -11.08 2.67
N GLN A 10 -4.69 -10.10 3.52
CA GLN A 10 -4.49 -8.67 3.29
C GLN A 10 -3.02 -8.26 2.98
N ALA A 11 -2.03 -8.79 3.70
CA ALA A 11 -0.61 -8.56 3.43
C ALA A 11 -0.19 -9.20 2.09
N TRP A 12 -0.72 -10.37 1.75
CA TRP A 12 -0.43 -11.03 0.48
C TRP A 12 -1.01 -10.26 -0.73
N ILE A 13 -2.23 -9.76 -0.61
CA ILE A 13 -2.84 -8.88 -1.63
C ILE A 13 -1.99 -7.63 -1.85
N LEU A 14 -1.49 -7.03 -0.76
CA LEU A 14 -0.65 -5.85 -0.83
C LEU A 14 0.73 -6.12 -1.45
N LEU A 15 1.32 -7.29 -1.18
CA LEU A 15 2.55 -7.76 -1.82
C LEU A 15 2.38 -7.92 -3.35
N GLN A 16 1.19 -8.27 -3.82
CA GLN A 16 0.86 -8.26 -5.26
C GLN A 16 0.64 -6.85 -5.85
N GLY A 17 0.83 -5.79 -5.05
CA GLY A 17 0.57 -4.41 -5.46
C GLY A 17 -0.91 -4.14 -5.70
N LYS A 18 -1.81 -4.85 -5.01
CA LYS A 18 -3.27 -4.66 -5.12
C LYS A 18 -3.83 -4.00 -3.87
N CYS A 19 -4.92 -3.25 -4.05
CA CYS A 19 -5.65 -2.66 -2.95
C CYS A 19 -6.35 -3.74 -2.13
N VAL A 20 -6.08 -3.77 -0.82
CA VAL A 20 -6.70 -4.73 0.11
C VAL A 20 -8.22 -4.58 0.26
N GLY A 21 -8.79 -3.48 -0.23
CA GLY A 21 -10.23 -3.21 -0.14
C GLY A 21 -11.02 -3.51 -1.42
N CYS A 22 -10.47 -3.20 -2.60
CA CYS A 22 -11.18 -3.37 -3.88
C CYS A 22 -10.46 -4.28 -4.90
N GLY A 23 -9.29 -4.82 -4.55
CA GLY A 23 -8.52 -5.73 -5.41
C GLY A 23 -7.84 -5.10 -6.64
N LYS A 24 -8.14 -3.84 -6.96
CA LYS A 24 -7.51 -3.13 -8.09
C LYS A 24 -6.01 -2.92 -7.87
N LYS A 25 -5.23 -2.91 -8.95
CA LYS A 25 -3.79 -2.64 -8.93
C LYS A 25 -3.53 -1.22 -8.42
N LEU A 26 -2.66 -1.08 -7.42
CA LEU A 26 -2.22 0.21 -6.87
C LEU A 26 -1.38 1.00 -7.87
N SER A 27 -0.76 0.34 -8.84
CA SER A 27 -0.05 1.01 -9.93
C SER A 27 -0.94 1.91 -10.80
N LEU A 28 -2.25 1.65 -10.83
CA LEU A 28 -3.27 2.44 -11.53
C LEU A 28 -3.88 3.55 -10.65
N GLY A 29 -3.49 3.62 -9.37
CA GLY A 29 -3.92 4.68 -8.47
C GLY A 29 -3.24 6.01 -8.79
N HIS A 30 -3.76 7.10 -8.21
CA HIS A 30 -3.13 8.41 -8.29
C HIS A 30 -1.86 8.41 -7.42
N LYS A 31 -0.71 8.77 -7.99
CA LYS A 31 0.60 8.74 -7.32
C LYS A 31 1.10 10.15 -7.09
N ILE A 32 1.50 10.43 -5.86
CA ILE A 32 2.08 11.69 -5.42
C ILE A 32 3.50 11.37 -4.92
N GLU A 33 4.50 11.99 -5.54
CA GLU A 33 5.89 11.89 -5.12
C GLU A 33 6.09 12.50 -3.73
N ARG A 34 6.95 11.88 -2.92
CA ARG A 34 7.35 12.40 -1.62
C ARG A 34 8.87 12.55 -1.55
N GLU A 35 9.33 13.50 -0.74
CA GLU A 35 10.74 13.82 -0.55
C GLU A 35 11.54 12.67 0.11
N ASP A 36 10.85 11.75 0.79
CA ASP A 36 11.42 10.62 1.52
C ASP A 36 11.71 9.38 0.64
N ASN A 37 11.74 9.54 -0.70
CA ASN A 37 11.93 8.45 -1.67
C ASN A 37 10.79 7.41 -1.58
N SER A 38 9.59 7.89 -1.25
CA SER A 38 8.35 7.12 -1.29
C SER A 38 7.33 7.82 -2.19
N GLN A 39 6.24 7.13 -2.51
CA GLN A 39 5.11 7.70 -3.23
C GLN A 39 3.83 7.45 -2.43
N LYS A 40 3.02 8.49 -2.24
CA LYS A 40 1.64 8.33 -1.78
C LYS A 40 0.79 7.87 -2.95
N VAL A 41 0.08 6.77 -2.78
CA VAL A 41 -0.74 6.12 -3.81
C VAL A 41 -2.18 6.07 -3.33
N ILE A 42 -3.06 6.80 -4.00
CA ILE A 42 -4.48 6.85 -3.71
C ILE A 42 -5.20 5.91 -4.68
N CYS A 43 -5.79 4.86 -4.13
CA CYS A 43 -6.61 3.93 -4.91
C CYS A 43 -7.93 4.58 -5.32
N SER A 44 -8.52 4.14 -6.44
CA SER A 44 -9.85 4.60 -6.89
C SER A 44 -10.98 4.37 -5.88
N CYS A 45 -10.80 3.50 -4.89
CA CYS A 45 -11.76 3.33 -3.79
C CYS A 45 -11.53 4.30 -2.62
N GLY A 46 -10.66 5.31 -2.77
CA GLY A 46 -10.33 6.31 -1.74
C GLY A 46 -9.33 5.86 -0.67
N ARG A 47 -8.81 4.62 -0.74
CA ARG A 47 -7.79 4.14 0.22
C ARG A 47 -6.40 4.61 -0.18
N THR A 48 -5.64 5.09 0.80
CA THR A 48 -4.29 5.61 0.61
C THR A 48 -3.23 4.61 1.06
N PHE A 49 -2.20 4.48 0.25
CA PHE A 49 -1.05 3.61 0.46
C PHE A 49 0.22 4.41 0.28
N ILE A 50 1.32 3.94 0.86
CA ILE A 50 2.66 4.46 0.61
C ILE A 50 3.46 3.37 -0.09
N PHE A 51 4.05 3.72 -1.23
CA PHE A 51 4.97 2.90 -1.97
C PHE A 51 6.39 3.33 -1.64
N ASP A 52 7.14 2.47 -0.96
CA ASP A 52 8.57 2.68 -0.72
C ASP A 52 9.35 2.27 -1.96
N LYS A 53 10.00 3.23 -2.63
CA LYS A 53 10.78 2.97 -3.84
C LYS A 53 12.06 2.20 -3.57
N ARG A 54 12.61 2.28 -2.35
CA ARG A 54 13.85 1.58 -1.97
C ARG A 54 13.63 0.08 -1.92
N ASN A 55 12.49 -0.32 -1.35
CA ASN A 55 12.16 -1.73 -1.13
C ASN A 55 11.16 -2.29 -2.15
N GLY A 56 10.57 -1.43 -3.00
CA GLY A 56 9.55 -1.82 -3.97
C GLY A 56 8.26 -2.33 -3.32
N LYS A 57 7.92 -1.86 -2.11
CA LYS A 57 6.84 -2.39 -1.29
C LYS A 57 5.75 -1.36 -1.05
N TYR A 58 4.51 -1.82 -1.06
CA TYR A 58 3.37 -1.05 -0.62
C TYR A 58 3.10 -1.30 0.86
N ARG A 59 2.79 -0.24 1.59
CA ARG A 59 2.19 -0.27 2.94
C ARG A 59 0.94 0.60 2.97
N ARG A 60 0.07 0.40 3.96
CA ARG A 60 -1.02 1.33 4.22
C ARG A 60 -0.44 2.67 4.71
N ALA A 61 -1.04 3.78 4.28
CA ALA A 61 -0.70 5.09 4.80
C ALA A 61 -1.17 5.20 6.27
N ASP A 62 -0.35 5.84 7.10
CA ASP A 62 -0.74 6.22 8.45
C ASP A 62 -1.78 7.36 8.41
N PHE A 63 -2.54 7.55 9.49
CA PHE A 63 -3.51 8.65 9.62
C PHE A 63 -2.89 10.03 9.35
N SER A 64 -1.63 10.22 9.76
CA SER A 64 -0.90 11.47 9.55
C SER A 64 -0.61 11.71 8.07
N GLU A 65 -0.41 10.66 7.29
CA GLU A 65 -0.07 10.70 5.86
C GLU A 65 -1.31 10.86 4.96
N VAL A 66 -2.51 10.58 5.50
CA VAL A 66 -3.77 10.79 4.79
C VAL A 66 -4.17 12.27 4.80
N LYS A 67 -3.96 12.96 5.92
CA LYS A 67 -4.38 14.36 6.13
C LYS A 67 -3.46 15.40 5.49
N SER A 68 -2.23 15.01 5.15
CA SER A 68 -1.21 15.88 4.55
C SER A 68 -1.27 15.94 3.03
#